data_AF-A0A5U9QR97-F1
#
_entry.id   AF-A0A5U9QR97-F1
#
_cell.length_a   1.000
_cell.length_b   1.000
_cell.length_c   1.000
_cell.angle_alpha   90.00
_cell.angle_beta   90.00
_cell.angle_gamma   90.00
#
_symmetry.space_group_name_H-M   'P 1'
#
loop_
_entity.id
_entity.type
_entity.pdbx_description
1 polymer ?
#
loop_
_entity_poly.entity_id
_entity_poly.type
_entity_poly.pdbx_seq_one_letter_code
_entity_poly.pdbx_strand_id
1 'polypeptide(L)'
;MVPSTFSRLNAARALPVVLAALLFAGCGTQAPDQSAAYMQGSAQADSAFYLHQMQQSADDSKTNWQLLAIHALLKEGKSQQAVDLFNQLPQNLNDAQRREQSLLAVEIKLAQKDVAGAQALLDKLKPADFAPHQQARYWQAQIVASQGRPSLTLLRALIAQEPLLAAKEKQKNIDATWQALSA
;
A
#
# COMPACT_ATOMS: atom_id res chain seq x y z
N MET A 1 -78.16 10.04 38.36
CA MET A 1 -77.91 9.77 36.94
C MET A 1 -76.41 9.59 36.78
N VAL A 2 -75.95 8.38 36.47
CA VAL A 2 -74.54 8.06 36.21
C VAL A 2 -74.46 7.49 34.80
N PRO A 3 -73.77 8.14 33.86
CA PRO A 3 -73.40 7.53 32.60
C PRO A 3 -71.87 7.38 32.46
N SER A 4 -71.47 6.12 32.30
CA SER A 4 -70.64 5.59 31.22
C SER A 4 -69.38 6.36 30.81
N THR A 5 -68.23 5.83 31.23
CA THR A 5 -66.90 6.09 30.67
C THR A 5 -66.77 5.53 29.25
N PHE A 6 -66.50 6.39 28.26
CA PHE A 6 -66.10 5.99 26.91
C PHE A 6 -64.58 5.81 26.83
N SER A 7 -64.15 4.64 26.36
CA SER A 7 -62.78 4.40 25.87
C SER A 7 -62.64 4.96 24.46
N ARG A 8 -61.61 5.79 24.22
CA ARG A 8 -61.09 6.05 22.88
C ARG A 8 -59.67 5.52 22.79
N LEU A 9 -59.48 4.52 21.93
CA LEU A 9 -58.18 4.06 21.48
C LEU A 9 -57.45 5.20 20.77
N ASN A 10 -56.28 5.57 21.27
CA ASN A 10 -55.27 6.27 20.48
C ASN A 10 -54.14 5.29 20.20
N ALA A 11 -54.15 4.72 19.00
CA ALA A 11 -53.03 4.00 18.43
C ALA A 11 -52.03 5.01 17.87
N ALA A 12 -50.95 5.29 18.60
CA ALA A 12 -49.70 5.78 18.01
C ALA A 12 -48.59 5.78 19.06
N ARG A 13 -47.46 5.13 18.70
CA ARG A 13 -46.16 5.12 19.39
C ARG A 13 -46.02 4.16 20.58
N ALA A 14 -45.74 2.91 20.24
CA ALA A 14 -44.82 2.08 21.00
C ALA A 14 -43.74 1.58 20.04
N LEU A 15 -42.59 2.25 20.01
CA LEU A 15 -41.35 1.69 19.46
C LEU A 15 -40.67 0.98 20.64
N PRO A 16 -40.63 -0.35 20.70
CA PRO A 16 -39.94 -1.02 21.80
C PRO A 16 -38.43 -1.02 21.52
N VAL A 17 -37.72 -0.43 22.46
CA VAL A 17 -36.29 -0.63 22.71
C VAL A 17 -36.09 -2.08 23.09
N VAL A 18 -35.80 -2.95 22.11
CA VAL A 18 -35.17 -4.25 22.35
C VAL A 18 -34.29 -4.57 21.15
N LEU A 19 -33.06 -4.05 21.14
CA LEU A 19 -31.99 -4.58 20.31
C LEU A 19 -30.71 -4.65 21.14
N ALA A 20 -30.75 -5.47 22.19
CA ALA A 20 -29.58 -5.74 23.03
C ALA A 20 -29.69 -7.16 23.61
N ALA A 21 -29.55 -8.17 22.77
CA ALA A 21 -29.12 -9.52 23.16
C ALA A 21 -29.00 -10.38 21.91
N LEU A 22 -27.83 -10.32 21.27
CA LEU A 22 -27.22 -11.26 20.31
C LEU A 22 -25.99 -10.46 19.88
N LEU A 23 -24.83 -10.62 20.52
CA LEU A 23 -23.77 -11.50 20.03
C LEU A 23 -22.73 -11.69 21.16
N PHE A 24 -22.97 -12.64 22.07
CA PHE A 24 -21.92 -13.25 22.88
C PHE A 24 -21.79 -14.72 22.45
N ALA A 25 -21.38 -14.92 21.19
CA ALA A 25 -20.79 -16.16 20.73
C ALA A 25 -19.29 -15.91 20.60
N GLY A 26 -18.52 -16.42 21.55
CA GLY A 26 -17.08 -16.43 21.48
C GLY A 26 -16.62 -17.20 20.25
N CYS A 27 -16.05 -16.48 19.29
CA CYS A 27 -15.04 -16.98 18.39
C CYS A 27 -14.10 -15.79 18.19
N GLY A 28 -12.83 -15.93 18.54
CA GLY A 28 -11.83 -14.89 18.33
C GLY A 28 -11.64 -14.68 16.83
N THR A 29 -12.52 -13.92 16.19
CA THR A 29 -12.30 -13.43 14.85
C THR A 29 -11.46 -12.18 15.02
N GLN A 30 -10.14 -12.32 14.81
CA GLN A 30 -9.30 -11.17 14.50
C GLN A 30 -10.08 -10.29 13.51
N ALA A 31 -10.13 -8.98 13.78
CA ALA A 31 -10.70 -8.03 12.83
C ALA A 31 -10.12 -8.34 11.44
N PRO A 32 -10.95 -8.38 10.38
CA PRO A 32 -10.47 -8.76 9.05
C PRO A 32 -9.26 -7.90 8.70
N ASP A 33 -8.15 -8.53 8.32
CA ASP A 33 -6.91 -7.83 8.03
C ASP A 33 -7.10 -6.92 6.80
N GLN A 34 -7.32 -5.64 7.06
CA GLN A 34 -7.54 -4.64 6.02
C GLN A 34 -6.26 -4.34 5.25
N SER A 35 -5.09 -4.61 5.84
CA SER A 35 -3.79 -4.30 5.24
C SER A 35 -3.55 -5.07 3.94
N ALA A 36 -4.18 -6.24 3.77
CA ALA A 36 -4.05 -7.08 2.58
C ALA A 36 -4.47 -6.36 1.29
N ALA A 37 -5.55 -5.58 1.32
CA ALA A 37 -6.02 -4.83 0.15
C ALA A 37 -5.01 -3.74 -0.26
N TYR A 38 -4.47 -3.01 0.73
CA TYR A 38 -3.45 -2.00 0.50
C TYR A 38 -2.13 -2.62 0.02
N MET A 39 -1.72 -3.76 0.58
CA MET A 39 -0.54 -4.52 0.15
C MET A 39 -0.67 -5.10 -1.27
N GLN A 40 -1.91 -5.28 -1.77
CA GLN A 40 -2.16 -5.67 -3.15
C GLN A 40 -2.23 -4.48 -4.12
N GLY A 41 -2.21 -3.24 -3.60
CA GLY A 41 -2.32 -2.02 -4.37
C GLY A 41 -3.75 -1.69 -4.82
N SER A 42 -4.78 -2.37 -4.28
CA SER A 42 -6.19 -2.09 -4.61
C SER A 42 -6.76 -0.90 -3.85
N ALA A 43 -6.09 -0.49 -2.76
CA ALA A 43 -6.40 0.71 -2.00
C ALA A 43 -5.11 1.51 -1.72
N GLN A 44 -5.25 2.82 -1.57
CA GLN A 44 -4.14 3.76 -1.36
C GLN A 44 -4.54 4.76 -0.28
N ALA A 45 -3.59 5.13 0.58
CA ALA A 45 -3.73 6.15 1.60
C ALA A 45 -2.37 6.82 1.85
N ASP A 46 -2.36 7.85 2.68
CA ASP A 46 -1.14 8.55 3.07
C ASP A 46 -0.41 7.85 4.22
N SER A 47 0.81 8.32 4.51
CA SER A 47 1.63 7.80 5.59
C SER A 47 0.99 7.98 6.96
N ALA A 48 0.23 9.05 7.19
CA ALA A 48 -0.39 9.32 8.48
C ALA A 48 -1.46 8.27 8.80
N PHE A 49 -2.28 7.91 7.81
CA PHE A 49 -3.26 6.82 7.91
C PHE A 49 -2.56 5.49 8.23
N TYR A 50 -1.52 5.13 7.47
CA TYR A 50 -0.81 3.86 7.68
C TYR A 50 -0.12 3.78 9.05
N LEU A 51 0.51 4.88 9.49
CA LEU A 51 1.11 4.97 10.82
C LEU A 51 0.08 4.83 11.94
N HIS A 52 -1.10 5.43 11.77
CA HIS A 52 -2.20 5.29 12.71
C HIS A 52 -2.71 3.85 12.79
N GLN A 53 -2.90 3.18 11.66
CA GLN A 53 -3.30 1.78 11.60
C GLN A 53 -2.24 0.84 12.21
N MET A 54 -0.96 1.14 11.98
CA MET A 54 0.16 0.40 12.58
C MET A 54 0.14 0.43 14.11
N GLN A 55 -0.21 1.57 14.72
CA GLN A 55 -0.30 1.70 16.18
C GLN A 55 -1.46 0.90 16.80
N GLN A 56 -2.51 0.64 16.02
CA GLN A 56 -3.69 -0.11 16.46
C GLN A 56 -3.62 -1.60 16.11
N SER A 57 -2.60 -2.02 15.36
CA SER A 57 -2.44 -3.39 14.86
C SER A 57 -1.37 -4.16 15.63
N ALA A 58 -1.44 -5.48 15.54
CA ALA A 58 -0.44 -6.41 16.08
C ALA A 58 0.10 -7.33 14.98
N ASP A 59 1.17 -8.06 15.31
CA ASP A 59 1.72 -9.16 14.52
C ASP A 59 1.97 -8.81 13.02
N ASP A 60 1.52 -9.68 12.11
CA ASP A 60 1.71 -9.51 10.66
C ASP A 60 1.01 -8.27 10.12
N SER A 61 -0.18 -7.94 10.61
CA SER A 61 -0.92 -6.75 10.16
C SER A 61 -0.17 -5.47 10.53
N LYS A 62 0.44 -5.42 11.73
CA LYS A 62 1.31 -4.30 12.11
C LYS A 62 2.49 -4.16 11.14
N THR A 63 3.13 -5.27 10.78
CA THR A 63 4.26 -5.28 9.84
C THR A 63 3.82 -4.83 8.44
N ASN A 64 2.65 -5.26 7.97
CA ASN A 64 2.10 -4.82 6.69
C ASN A 64 1.84 -3.30 6.68
N TRP A 65 1.24 -2.75 7.73
CA TRP A 65 1.05 -1.31 7.86
C TRP A 65 2.37 -0.53 7.94
N GLN A 66 3.38 -1.10 8.61
CA GLN A 66 4.71 -0.51 8.65
C GLN A 66 5.32 -0.42 7.24
N LEU A 67 5.25 -1.49 6.44
CA LEU A 67 5.75 -1.50 5.06
C LEU A 67 5.01 -0.47 4.18
N LEU A 68 3.68 -0.40 4.29
CA LEU A 68 2.85 0.58 3.59
C LEU A 68 3.19 2.02 3.99
N ALA A 69 3.40 2.26 5.29
CA ALA A 69 3.81 3.55 5.81
C ALA A 69 5.17 3.98 5.26
N ILE A 70 6.16 3.08 5.21
CA ILE A 70 7.48 3.36 4.63
C ILE A 70 7.33 3.77 3.16
N HIS A 71 6.55 3.03 2.36
CA HIS A 71 6.31 3.37 0.95
C HIS A 71 5.69 4.77 0.81
N ALA A 72 4.64 5.06 1.58
CA ALA A 72 3.96 6.35 1.54
C ALA A 72 4.88 7.50 1.99
N LEU A 73 5.68 7.31 3.05
CA LEU A 73 6.66 8.29 3.50
C LEU A 73 7.68 8.62 2.39
N LEU A 74 8.14 7.62 1.63
CA LEU A 74 9.03 7.85 0.49
C LEU A 74 8.34 8.65 -0.63
N LYS A 75 7.08 8.33 -0.97
CA LYS A 75 6.31 9.10 -1.96
C LYS A 75 6.06 10.55 -1.52
N GLU A 76 5.90 10.77 -0.22
CA GLU A 76 5.73 12.09 0.39
C GLU A 76 7.05 12.86 0.58
N GLY A 77 8.19 12.25 0.23
CA GLY A 77 9.52 12.87 0.38
C GLY A 77 10.08 12.85 1.80
N LYS A 78 9.40 12.20 2.76
CA LYS A 78 9.82 12.04 4.17
C LYS A 78 10.86 10.92 4.33
N SER A 79 11.94 11.01 3.56
CA SER A 79 12.94 9.94 3.40
C SER A 79 13.60 9.51 4.71
N GLN A 80 13.90 10.46 5.60
CA GLN A 80 14.51 10.13 6.90
C GLN A 80 13.56 9.28 7.78
N GLN A 81 12.29 9.69 7.87
CA GLN A 81 11.29 8.93 8.63
C GLN A 81 11.08 7.53 8.04
N ALA A 82 11.09 7.41 6.72
CA ALA A 82 11.01 6.12 6.04
C ALA A 82 12.18 5.20 6.39
N VAL A 83 13.41 5.73 6.41
CA VAL A 83 14.62 4.97 6.80
C VAL A 83 14.55 4.53 8.26
N ASP A 84 14.17 5.44 9.16
CA ASP A 84 14.07 5.13 10.59
C ASP A 84 13.03 4.03 10.83
N LEU A 85 11.88 4.12 10.17
CA LEU A 85 10.82 3.10 10.26
C LEU A 85 11.22 1.78 9.59
N PHE A 86 12.00 1.81 8.51
CA PHE A 86 12.53 0.63 7.84
C PHE A 86 13.52 -0.14 8.72
N ASN A 87 14.39 0.57 9.44
CA ASN A 87 15.35 -0.04 10.37
C ASN A 87 14.68 -0.70 11.59
N GLN A 88 13.41 -0.38 11.84
CA GLN A 88 12.58 -0.97 12.91
C GLN A 88 11.76 -2.17 12.44
N LEU A 89 11.92 -2.64 11.19
CA LEU A 89 11.20 -3.82 10.71
C LEU A 89 11.62 -5.07 11.51
N PRO A 90 10.67 -5.96 11.85
CA PRO A 90 10.99 -7.20 12.53
C PRO A 90 11.85 -8.11 11.63
N GLN A 91 12.70 -8.93 12.23
CA GLN A 91 13.57 -9.86 11.48
C GLN A 91 12.78 -11.03 10.86
N ASN A 92 11.71 -11.46 11.52
CA ASN A 92 10.89 -12.59 11.12
C ASN A 92 9.77 -12.13 10.17
N LEU A 93 10.14 -11.77 8.94
CA LEU A 93 9.19 -11.42 7.89
C LEU A 93 8.71 -12.67 7.15
N ASN A 94 7.43 -12.72 6.78
CA ASN A 94 6.93 -13.72 5.83
C ASN A 94 7.38 -13.38 4.39
N ASP A 95 7.16 -14.29 3.43
CA ASP A 95 7.66 -14.11 2.06
C ASP A 95 7.10 -12.89 1.35
N ALA A 96 5.82 -12.54 1.58
CA ALA A 96 5.22 -11.36 0.99
C ALA A 96 5.84 -10.07 1.56
N GLN A 97 6.00 -10.02 2.88
CA GLN A 97 6.66 -8.91 3.57
C GLN A 97 8.12 -8.77 3.16
N ARG A 98 8.87 -9.87 3.00
CA ARG A 98 10.26 -9.86 2.51
C ARG A 98 10.37 -9.28 1.10
N ARG A 99 9.47 -9.66 0.20
CA ARG A 99 9.44 -9.10 -1.16
C ARG A 99 9.21 -7.59 -1.12
N GLU A 100 8.21 -7.13 -0.37
CA GLU A 100 7.94 -5.70 -0.22
C GLU A 100 9.12 -4.96 0.42
N GLN A 101 9.70 -5.50 1.49
CA GLN A 101 10.89 -4.96 2.16
C GLN A 101 12.09 -4.84 1.21
N SER A 102 12.30 -5.82 0.32
CA SER A 102 13.37 -5.77 -0.67
C SER A 102 13.19 -4.64 -1.70
N LEU A 103 11.95 -4.35 -2.09
CA LEU A 103 11.63 -3.27 -3.01
C LEU A 103 11.75 -1.90 -2.31
N LEU A 104 11.28 -1.79 -1.06
CA LEU A 104 11.46 -0.59 -0.24
C LEU A 104 12.94 -0.26 -0.01
N ALA A 105 13.80 -1.27 0.15
CA ALA A 105 15.23 -1.06 0.27
C ALA A 105 15.81 -0.35 -0.97
N VAL A 106 15.36 -0.71 -2.17
CA VAL A 106 15.73 0.00 -3.41
C VAL A 106 15.21 1.43 -3.40
N GLU A 107 13.94 1.65 -3.07
CA GLU A 107 13.32 2.98 -3.05
C GLU A 107 14.04 3.91 -2.05
N ILE A 108 14.44 3.39 -0.90
CA ILE A 108 15.26 4.11 0.10
C ILE A 108 16.61 4.51 -0.50
N LYS A 109 17.32 3.59 -1.16
CA LYS A 109 18.60 3.89 -1.79
C LYS A 109 18.49 4.98 -2.85
N LEU A 110 17.43 4.94 -3.66
CA LEU A 110 17.13 6.00 -4.63
C LEU A 110 16.82 7.34 -3.95
N ALA A 111 16.04 7.34 -2.86
CA ALA A 111 15.74 8.54 -2.09
C ALA A 111 16.99 9.15 -1.44
N GLN A 112 17.96 8.30 -1.04
CA GLN A 112 19.27 8.70 -0.53
C GLN A 112 20.26 9.13 -1.63
N LYS A 113 19.85 9.09 -2.91
CA LYS A 113 20.70 9.32 -4.09
C LYS A 113 21.84 8.30 -4.25
N ASP A 114 21.78 7.17 -3.55
CA ASP A 114 22.69 6.03 -3.68
C ASP A 114 22.24 5.14 -4.86
N VAL A 115 22.44 5.64 -6.07
CA VAL A 115 22.04 4.96 -7.30
C VAL A 115 22.80 3.65 -7.51
N ALA A 116 24.09 3.61 -7.15
CA ALA A 116 24.89 2.38 -7.23
C ALA A 116 24.36 1.30 -6.29
N GLY A 117 24.04 1.67 -5.04
CA GLY A 117 23.40 0.78 -4.08
C GLY A 117 22.03 0.31 -4.53
N ALA A 118 21.21 1.21 -5.09
CA ALA A 118 19.90 0.85 -5.65
C ALA A 118 20.03 -0.18 -6.79
N GLN A 119 20.97 0.03 -7.72
CA GLN A 119 21.21 -0.90 -8.83
C GLN A 119 21.66 -2.27 -8.32
N ALA A 120 22.60 -2.30 -7.36
CA ALA A 120 23.09 -3.54 -6.78
C ALA A 120 22.00 -4.35 -6.05
N LEU A 121 20.97 -3.68 -5.53
CA LEU A 121 19.79 -4.33 -4.98
C LEU A 121 18.85 -4.81 -6.09
N LEU A 122 18.54 -3.96 -7.07
CA LEU A 122 17.68 -4.29 -8.21
C LEU A 122 18.16 -5.52 -8.97
N ASP A 123 19.47 -5.65 -9.20
CA ASP A 123 20.06 -6.77 -9.93
C ASP A 123 19.86 -8.13 -9.23
N LYS A 124 19.54 -8.13 -7.93
CA LYS A 124 19.24 -9.34 -7.15
C LYS A 124 17.75 -9.71 -7.17
N LEU A 125 16.89 -8.78 -7.59
CA LEU A 125 15.45 -8.97 -7.61
C LEU A 125 15.00 -9.53 -8.97
N LYS A 126 14.01 -10.42 -8.95
CA LYS A 126 13.39 -10.94 -10.16
C LYS A 126 12.00 -10.33 -10.31
N PRO A 127 11.74 -9.53 -11.37
CA PRO A 127 10.44 -8.87 -11.56
C PRO A 127 9.24 -9.83 -11.57
N ALA A 128 9.44 -11.06 -12.05
CA ALA A 128 8.41 -12.09 -12.11
C ALA A 128 7.89 -12.55 -10.74
N ASP A 129 8.67 -12.33 -9.66
CA ASP A 129 8.30 -12.73 -8.30
C ASP A 129 7.34 -11.71 -7.63
N PHE A 130 7.08 -10.58 -8.29
CA PHE A 130 6.29 -9.47 -7.76
C PHE A 130 4.88 -9.40 -8.34
N ALA A 131 3.94 -8.87 -7.55
CA ALA A 131 2.61 -8.53 -8.05
C ALA A 131 2.67 -7.34 -9.04
N PRO A 132 1.66 -7.15 -9.92
CA PRO A 132 1.70 -6.11 -10.96
C PRO A 132 2.02 -4.69 -10.44
N HIS A 133 1.46 -4.28 -9.30
CA HIS A 133 1.72 -2.97 -8.72
C HIS A 133 3.18 -2.83 -8.20
N GLN A 134 3.76 -3.91 -7.68
CA GLN A 134 5.17 -3.96 -7.28
C GLN A 134 6.09 -3.99 -8.50
N GLN A 135 5.71 -4.66 -9.59
CA GLN A 135 6.45 -4.63 -10.85
C GLN A 135 6.53 -3.21 -11.40
N ALA A 136 5.43 -2.44 -11.36
CA ALA A 136 5.42 -1.05 -11.81
C ALA A 136 6.43 -0.20 -11.03
N ARG A 137 6.53 -0.41 -9.72
CA ARG A 137 7.50 0.23 -8.82
C ARG A 137 8.94 -0.23 -9.08
N TYR A 138 9.16 -1.53 -9.28
CA TYR A 138 10.47 -2.07 -9.66
C TYR A 138 10.98 -1.42 -10.96
N TRP A 139 10.14 -1.35 -12.00
CA TRP A 139 10.54 -0.73 -13.26
C TRP A 139 10.73 0.77 -13.12
N GLN A 140 9.90 1.44 -12.32
CA GLN A 140 10.11 2.86 -12.00
C GLN A 140 11.47 3.09 -11.32
N ALA A 141 11.87 2.20 -10.41
CA ALA A 141 13.16 2.26 -9.74
C ALA A 141 14.32 2.05 -10.73
N GLN A 142 14.22 1.09 -11.66
CA GLN A 142 15.20 0.92 -12.76
C GLN A 142 15.30 2.18 -13.64
N ILE A 143 14.16 2.79 -14.00
CA ILE A 143 14.14 4.02 -14.80
C ILE A 143 14.84 5.16 -14.04
N VAL A 144 14.54 5.35 -12.76
CA VAL A 144 15.18 6.39 -11.94
C VAL A 144 16.68 6.12 -11.77
N ALA A 145 17.06 4.85 -11.54
CA ALA A 145 18.46 4.43 -11.41
C ALA A 145 19.27 4.67 -12.70
N SER A 146 18.64 4.59 -13.87
CA SER A 146 19.30 4.90 -15.15
C SER A 146 19.73 6.37 -15.29
N GLN A 147 19.17 7.27 -14.47
CA GLN A 147 19.41 8.72 -14.52
C GLN A 147 19.17 9.34 -15.91
N GLY A 148 18.29 8.74 -16.73
CA GLY A 148 18.01 9.21 -18.08
C GLY A 148 19.14 8.92 -19.09
N ARG A 149 20.13 8.11 -18.72
CA ARG A 149 21.19 7.68 -19.65
C ARG A 149 20.62 6.67 -20.64
N PRO A 150 20.68 6.94 -21.95
CA PRO A 150 20.26 6.00 -22.98
C PRO A 150 20.98 4.67 -22.80
N SER A 151 20.21 3.60 -22.60
CA SER A 151 20.76 2.26 -22.39
C SER A 151 19.69 1.21 -22.69
N LEU A 152 20.14 0.01 -23.04
CA LEU A 152 19.24 -1.14 -23.24
C LEU A 152 18.45 -1.46 -21.97
N THR A 153 19.04 -1.25 -20.79
CA THR A 153 18.37 -1.43 -19.50
C THR A 153 17.23 -0.45 -19.32
N LEU A 154 17.45 0.85 -19.62
CA LEU A 154 16.41 1.88 -19.57
C LEU A 154 15.26 1.55 -20.54
N LEU A 155 15.58 1.21 -21.80
CA LEU A 155 14.56 0.88 -22.79
C LEU A 155 13.70 -0.32 -22.38
N ARG A 156 14.34 -1.40 -21.88
CA ARG A 156 13.62 -2.56 -21.36
C ARG A 156 12.73 -2.20 -20.18
N ALA A 157 13.22 -1.37 -19.27
CA ALA A 157 12.44 -0.93 -18.12
C ALA A 157 11.22 -0.09 -18.52
N LEU A 158 11.37 0.84 -19.46
CA LEU A 158 10.26 1.64 -19.99
C LEU A 158 9.19 0.75 -20.65
N ILE A 159 9.61 -0.14 -21.56
CA ILE A 159 8.71 -1.07 -22.26
C ILE A 159 7.98 -2.01 -21.29
N ALA A 160 8.70 -2.54 -20.29
CA ALA A 160 8.11 -3.44 -19.30
C ALA A 160 7.15 -2.72 -18.32
N GLN A 161 7.35 -1.41 -18.09
CA GLN A 161 6.47 -0.61 -17.24
C GLN A 161 5.17 -0.22 -17.96
N GLU A 162 5.21 0.07 -19.26
CA GLU A 162 4.06 0.53 -20.06
C GLU A 162 2.74 -0.22 -19.81
N PRO A 163 2.68 -1.56 -19.82
CA PRO A 163 1.41 -2.27 -19.63
C PRO A 163 0.84 -2.13 -18.22
N LEU A 164 1.65 -1.70 -17.25
CA LEU A 164 1.28 -1.57 -15.84
C LEU A 164 0.80 -0.16 -15.48
N LEU A 165 0.86 0.80 -16.41
CA LEU A 165 0.55 2.20 -16.19
C LEU A 165 -0.88 2.57 -16.58
N ALA A 166 -1.41 3.63 -15.95
CA ALA A 166 -2.66 4.24 -16.38
C ALA A 166 -2.47 5.05 -17.68
N ALA A 167 -3.56 5.34 -18.42
CA ALA A 167 -3.51 5.99 -19.73
C ALA A 167 -2.63 7.27 -19.79
N LYS A 168 -2.73 8.13 -18.79
CA LYS A 168 -1.93 9.38 -18.73
C LYS A 168 -0.43 9.08 -18.53
N GLU A 169 -0.10 8.10 -17.70
CA GLU A 169 1.29 7.73 -17.40
C GLU A 169 1.92 6.95 -18.55
N LYS A 170 1.12 6.16 -19.29
CA LYS A 170 1.55 5.48 -20.53
C LYS A 170 2.11 6.46 -21.56
N GLN A 171 1.43 7.58 -21.81
CA GLN A 171 1.94 8.57 -22.77
C GLN A 171 3.32 9.10 -22.35
N LYS A 172 3.49 9.45 -21.08
CA LYS A 172 4.78 9.91 -20.55
C LYS A 172 5.88 8.85 -20.69
N ASN A 173 5.54 7.58 -20.49
CA ASN A 173 6.46 6.46 -20.67
C ASN A 173 6.86 6.28 -22.15
N ILE A 174 5.90 6.39 -23.08
CA ILE A 174 6.15 6.35 -24.53
C ILE A 174 7.09 7.50 -24.94
N ASP A 175 6.83 8.71 -24.46
CA ASP A 175 7.66 9.89 -24.76
C ASP A 175 9.11 9.68 -24.25
N ALA A 176 9.27 9.14 -23.04
CA ALA A 176 10.58 8.80 -22.49
C ALA A 176 11.29 7.68 -23.29
N THR A 177 10.54 6.73 -23.84
CA THR A 177 11.08 5.67 -24.71
C THR A 177 11.63 6.27 -26.01
N TRP A 178 10.88 7.18 -26.63
CA TRP A 178 11.35 7.91 -27.82
C TRP A 178 12.58 8.77 -27.53
N GLN A 179 12.63 9.43 -26.39
CA GLN A 179 13.78 10.22 -25.98
C GLN A 179 15.03 9.34 -25.80
N ALA A 180 14.89 8.16 -25.20
CA ALA A 180 16.01 7.23 -25.02
C ALA A 180 16.50 6.60 -26.33
N LEU A 181 15.65 6.51 -27.37
CA LEU A 181 16.02 5.99 -28.70
C LEU A 181 16.63 7.06 -29.62
N SER A 182 16.33 8.34 -29.39
CA SER A 182 16.76 9.45 -30.25
C SER A 182 17.98 10.21 -29.72
N ALA A 183 18.44 9.89 -28.51
CA ALA A 183 19.65 10.45 -27.88
C ALA A 183 20.91 9.67 -28.30
#